data_AF-A0A4Y8K0N2-F1
#
_entry.id   AF-A0A4Y8K0N2-F1
#
_cell.length_a   1.000
_cell.length_b   1.000
_cell.length_c   1.000
_cell.angle_alpha   90.00
_cell.angle_beta   90.00
_cell.angle_gamma   90.00
#
_symmetry.space_group_name_H-M   'P 1'
#
loop_
_entity.id
_entity.type
_entity.pdbx_description
1 polymer ?
#
loop_
_entity_poly.entity_id
_entity_poly.type
_entity_poly.pdbx_seq_one_letter_code
_entity_poly.pdbx_strand_id
1 'polypeptide(L)'
;MARRERVELTESQRRTRKIAWASAAGVVVLASVVGLMGALLSPLADGDQSQPAPDAGTTTPSAKPTTKPESVVDAAVAEFGWSPEPITADAKAYGIAAAIAGSTYDTNLATRKQFLGGLGSWHTLDPGYDLESDQQDALKSKLDELNRRVVVPDSDWDAQAINEMTVTAKVDGDVLIDYDHLSPQPGSLDALIADGYHLVTTNVLATYVGRDNANYQERYAVSVQVLCGGTTPTAGSSQTPADCKLIRFFPETRK
;
A
#
# COMPACT_ATOMS: atom_id res chain seq x y z
N MET A 1 51.28 19.94 -51.08
CA MET A 1 49.94 20.39 -51.52
C MET A 1 49.14 19.13 -51.84
N ALA A 2 47.92 18.82 -51.41
CA ALA A 2 46.82 19.51 -50.72
C ALA A 2 46.03 18.44 -49.90
N ARG A 3 45.70 18.70 -48.61
CA ARG A 3 44.45 19.20 -48.01
C ARG A 3 43.30 18.18 -47.89
N ARG A 4 43.04 17.75 -46.65
CA ARG A 4 41.87 17.00 -46.16
C ARG A 4 40.62 17.90 -46.16
N GLU A 5 39.46 17.36 -46.51
CA GLU A 5 38.16 17.89 -46.10
C GLU A 5 37.26 16.77 -45.54
N ARG A 6 36.73 17.03 -44.33
CA ARG A 6 35.63 16.33 -43.69
C ARG A 6 34.33 16.89 -44.26
N VAL A 7 33.35 16.03 -44.52
CA VAL A 7 31.96 16.45 -44.78
C VAL A 7 31.13 16.09 -43.55
N GLU A 8 30.64 17.11 -42.86
CA GLU A 8 29.60 17.03 -41.84
C GLU A 8 28.23 16.92 -42.50
N LEU A 9 27.38 16.02 -42.00
CA LEU A 9 25.97 15.91 -42.38
C LEU A 9 25.12 16.53 -41.27
N THR A 10 24.34 17.56 -41.62
CA THR A 10 23.47 18.30 -40.70
C THR A 10 22.07 17.68 -40.58
N GLU A 11 21.51 17.87 -39.38
CA GLU A 11 20.40 17.16 -38.74
C GLU A 11 19.00 17.57 -39.23
N SER A 12 18.87 18.50 -40.18
CA SER A 12 17.56 19.11 -40.50
C SER A 12 16.74 18.43 -41.60
N GLN A 13 17.22 17.35 -42.22
CA GLN A 13 16.60 16.81 -43.45
C GLN A 13 15.76 15.54 -43.38
N ARG A 14 15.49 14.88 -42.22
CA ARG A 14 14.81 13.56 -42.30
C ARG A 14 13.63 13.20 -41.40
N ARG A 15 13.14 14.04 -40.49
CA ARG A 15 11.95 13.63 -39.70
C ARG A 15 10.85 14.68 -39.62
N THR A 16 10.19 14.87 -40.77
CA THR A 16 8.82 15.37 -40.83
C THR A 16 7.93 14.28 -41.41
N ARG A 17 7.24 13.52 -40.55
CA ARG A 17 6.03 12.75 -40.91
C ARG A 17 5.06 12.74 -39.72
N LYS A 18 4.17 13.74 -39.75
CA LYS A 18 2.73 13.71 -39.44
C LYS A 18 2.25 12.70 -38.38
N ILE A 19 1.82 13.20 -37.22
CA ILE A 19 0.77 12.56 -36.41
C ILE A 19 -0.30 13.61 -36.12
N ALA A 20 -1.49 13.35 -36.65
CA ALA A 20 -2.73 14.06 -36.37
C ALA A 20 -3.72 13.03 -35.84
N TRP A 21 -4.16 13.17 -34.59
CA TRP A 21 -5.35 12.54 -34.00
C TRP A 21 -5.83 13.52 -32.91
N ALA A 22 -6.85 14.32 -33.18
CA ALA A 22 -8.28 14.01 -33.03
C ALA A 22 -8.69 13.92 -31.55
N SER A 23 -9.02 15.09 -31.00
CA SER A 23 -9.71 15.30 -29.74
C SER A 23 -11.20 15.01 -29.89
N ALA A 24 -11.76 14.22 -28.99
CA ALA A 24 -13.19 14.16 -28.73
C ALA A 24 -13.43 13.93 -27.22
N ALA A 25 -14.19 14.84 -26.63
CA ALA A 25 -14.58 14.87 -25.23
C ALA A 25 -15.66 13.82 -24.91
N GLY A 26 -15.65 13.33 -23.68
CA GLY A 26 -16.72 12.51 -23.10
C GLY A 26 -16.81 12.78 -21.59
N VAL A 27 -18.04 12.92 -21.10
CA VAL A 27 -18.47 13.68 -19.92
C VAL A 27 -18.32 12.94 -18.58
N VAL A 28 -18.16 13.77 -17.54
CA VAL A 28 -18.14 13.60 -16.07
C VAL A 28 -19.21 12.67 -15.46
N VAL A 29 -18.83 11.91 -14.43
CA VAL A 29 -19.65 11.74 -13.20
C VAL A 29 -18.78 12.03 -11.97
N LEU A 30 -19.08 13.13 -11.30
CA LEU A 30 -18.65 13.47 -9.94
C LEU A 30 -19.58 12.74 -8.98
N ALA A 31 -19.03 11.86 -8.14
CA ALA A 31 -19.68 11.44 -6.91
C ALA A 31 -18.79 11.86 -5.74
N SER A 32 -19.24 12.94 -5.09
CA SER A 32 -18.68 13.48 -3.86
C SER A 32 -19.02 12.55 -2.70
N VAL A 33 -18.04 12.19 -1.86
CA VAL A 33 -18.30 11.84 -0.47
C VAL A 33 -17.45 12.76 0.41
N VAL A 34 -18.09 13.86 0.80
CA VAL A 34 -17.70 14.66 1.96
C VAL A 34 -18.54 14.15 3.13
N GLY A 35 -17.86 13.87 4.24
CA GLY A 35 -18.45 13.99 5.57
C GLY A 35 -18.34 12.74 6.43
N LEU A 36 -17.42 12.76 7.40
CA LEU A 36 -17.81 12.86 8.81
C LEU A 36 -16.57 13.07 9.71
N MET A 37 -16.26 14.34 9.95
CA MET A 37 -15.80 14.78 11.28
C MET A 37 -17.04 15.19 12.07
N GLY A 38 -17.19 14.66 13.28
CA GLY A 38 -18.28 15.01 14.18
C GLY A 38 -18.18 14.25 15.51
N ALA A 39 -17.40 14.79 16.43
CA ALA A 39 -17.34 14.38 17.82
C ALA A 39 -18.71 14.59 18.50
N LEU A 40 -19.22 13.58 19.22
CA LEU A 40 -20.28 13.74 20.22
C LEU A 40 -20.09 12.75 21.38
N LEU A 41 -19.53 13.29 22.48
CA LEU A 41 -19.98 13.17 23.88
C LEU A 41 -20.87 11.96 24.26
N SER A 42 -20.36 11.12 25.17
CA SER A 42 -21.15 10.15 25.96
C SER A 42 -22.13 10.83 26.92
N PRO A 43 -23.16 10.08 27.39
CA PRO A 43 -23.16 9.69 28.81
C PRO A 43 -23.52 8.21 29.07
N LEU A 44 -23.05 7.73 30.24
CA LEU A 44 -23.28 6.40 30.85
C LEU A 44 -24.72 6.17 31.34
N ALA A 45 -25.08 4.87 31.49
CA ALA A 45 -25.92 4.21 32.52
C ALA A 45 -26.80 3.11 31.86
N ASP A 46 -27.15 1.96 32.45
CA ASP A 46 -26.69 1.10 33.56
C ASP A 46 -27.58 -0.16 33.46
N GLY A 47 -27.08 -1.30 33.93
CA GLY A 47 -27.82 -2.52 34.35
C GLY A 47 -28.86 -3.20 33.43
N ASP A 48 -28.63 -4.49 33.12
CA ASP A 48 -29.52 -5.51 33.71
C ASP A 48 -28.84 -6.88 33.86
N GLN A 49 -29.08 -7.50 35.01
CA GLN A 49 -28.62 -8.83 35.40
C GLN A 49 -29.62 -9.90 34.91
N SER A 50 -29.13 -11.05 34.47
CA SER A 50 -29.83 -12.33 34.68
C SER A 50 -28.84 -13.50 34.67
N GLN A 51 -28.94 -14.31 35.72
CA GLN A 51 -28.13 -15.49 36.08
C GLN A 51 -28.87 -16.80 35.66
N PRO A 52 -28.37 -18.04 35.89
CA PRO A 52 -27.96 -18.95 34.81
C PRO A 52 -28.57 -20.38 34.82
N ALA A 53 -28.14 -21.18 33.81
CA ALA A 53 -27.89 -22.64 33.77
C ALA A 53 -29.08 -23.61 33.49
N PRO A 54 -28.87 -24.91 33.13
CA PRO A 54 -27.62 -25.65 32.85
C PRO A 54 -27.63 -26.60 31.60
N ASP A 55 -26.42 -27.13 31.33
CA ASP A 55 -26.05 -28.53 31.01
C ASP A 55 -25.71 -29.07 29.61
N ALA A 56 -24.74 -29.98 29.71
CA ALA A 56 -23.82 -30.60 28.77
C ALA A 56 -24.38 -31.32 27.53
N GLY A 57 -23.59 -31.28 26.44
CA GLY A 57 -23.69 -32.18 25.30
C GLY A 57 -22.40 -32.20 24.49
N THR A 58 -21.55 -33.19 24.75
CA THR A 58 -20.30 -33.46 24.04
C THR A 58 -20.57 -34.13 22.69
N THR A 59 -20.21 -33.48 21.58
CA THR A 59 -19.79 -34.16 20.34
C THR A 59 -18.81 -33.26 19.59
N THR A 60 -17.57 -33.73 19.47
CA THR A 60 -16.48 -33.10 18.71
C THR A 60 -16.60 -33.41 17.22
N PRO A 61 -16.63 -32.42 16.32
CA PRO A 61 -16.10 -32.57 14.98
C PRO A 61 -14.76 -31.83 14.88
N SER A 62 -13.80 -32.49 14.23
CA SER A 62 -12.46 -31.98 13.92
C SER A 62 -12.52 -30.58 13.29
N ALA A 63 -12.19 -29.55 14.07
CA ALA A 63 -12.05 -28.20 13.58
C ALA A 63 -10.80 -28.13 12.69
N LYS A 64 -11.01 -27.98 11.38
CA LYS A 64 -10.05 -27.33 10.48
C LYS A 64 -9.62 -26.01 11.16
N PRO A 65 -8.34 -25.60 11.14
CA PRO A 65 -7.97 -24.32 11.72
C PRO A 65 -8.80 -23.25 11.02
N THR A 66 -9.79 -22.76 11.74
CA THR A 66 -10.61 -21.65 11.29
C THR A 66 -9.75 -20.47 11.66
N THR A 67 -8.94 -20.02 10.70
CA THR A 67 -8.33 -18.70 10.79
C THR A 67 -9.48 -17.77 11.19
N LYS A 68 -9.42 -17.23 12.41
CA LYS A 68 -10.32 -16.16 12.84
C LYS A 68 -10.37 -15.17 11.68
N PRO A 69 -11.53 -14.67 11.25
CA PRO A 69 -11.55 -13.61 10.23
C PRO A 69 -10.56 -12.56 10.71
N GLU A 70 -9.49 -12.38 9.95
CA GLU A 70 -8.46 -11.42 10.31
C GLU A 70 -9.17 -10.08 10.44
N SER A 71 -9.10 -9.47 11.61
CA SER A 71 -9.67 -8.14 11.81
C SER A 71 -8.92 -7.18 10.91
N VAL A 72 -9.64 -6.46 10.08
CA VAL A 72 -9.09 -5.48 9.14
C VAL A 72 -9.65 -4.10 9.42
N VAL A 73 -8.93 -3.06 9.03
CA VAL A 73 -9.30 -1.66 9.27
C VAL A 73 -10.56 -1.28 8.49
N ASP A 74 -10.59 -1.60 7.21
CA ASP A 74 -11.71 -1.37 6.32
C ASP A 74 -11.81 -2.52 5.32
N ALA A 75 -12.84 -3.34 5.45
CA ALA A 75 -13.06 -4.47 4.55
C ALA A 75 -13.63 -4.03 3.18
N ALA A 76 -14.26 -2.86 3.10
CA ALA A 76 -14.91 -2.38 1.87
C ALA A 76 -13.90 -2.06 0.77
N VAL A 77 -12.62 -1.86 1.10
CA VAL A 77 -11.58 -1.62 0.09
C VAL A 77 -11.38 -2.78 -0.89
N ALA A 78 -11.82 -3.99 -0.51
CA ALA A 78 -11.83 -5.15 -1.39
C ALA A 78 -12.75 -4.96 -2.61
N GLU A 79 -13.79 -4.11 -2.52
CA GLU A 79 -14.65 -3.76 -3.65
C GLU A 79 -13.91 -2.99 -4.75
N PHE A 80 -12.78 -2.36 -4.42
CA PHE A 80 -11.89 -1.69 -5.37
C PHE A 80 -10.76 -2.60 -5.89
N GLY A 81 -10.79 -3.89 -5.55
CA GLY A 81 -9.74 -4.85 -5.89
C GLY A 81 -8.46 -4.68 -5.07
N TRP A 82 -8.53 -4.06 -3.90
CA TRP A 82 -7.39 -3.83 -3.02
C TRP A 82 -7.36 -4.82 -1.84
N SER A 83 -6.18 -5.01 -1.26
CA SER A 83 -6.06 -5.75 0.00
C SER A 83 -6.39 -4.83 1.19
N PRO A 84 -7.22 -5.26 2.15
CA PRO A 84 -7.51 -4.49 3.36
C PRO A 84 -6.34 -4.50 4.36
N GLU A 85 -6.18 -3.42 5.13
CA GLU A 85 -5.14 -3.30 6.16
C GLU A 85 -5.43 -4.26 7.32
N PRO A 86 -4.53 -5.20 7.63
CA PRO A 86 -4.71 -6.10 8.77
C PRO A 86 -4.50 -5.35 10.09
N ILE A 87 -5.27 -5.72 11.09
CA ILE A 87 -5.10 -5.28 12.48
C ILE A 87 -4.28 -6.35 13.19
N THR A 88 -3.00 -6.08 13.39
CA THR A 88 -2.04 -7.01 14.00
C THR A 88 -0.89 -6.26 14.63
N ALA A 89 -0.32 -6.82 15.70
CA ALA A 89 0.94 -6.39 16.30
C ALA A 89 2.17 -7.19 15.79
N ASP A 90 1.98 -8.16 14.89
CA ASP A 90 3.07 -8.91 14.26
C ASP A 90 3.63 -8.12 13.08
N ALA A 91 4.82 -7.53 13.27
CA ALA A 91 5.51 -6.74 12.27
C ALA A 91 5.77 -7.51 10.96
N LYS A 92 6.11 -8.81 11.05
CA LYS A 92 6.37 -9.64 9.87
C LYS A 92 5.09 -9.87 9.09
N ALA A 93 4.00 -10.22 9.78
CA ALA A 93 2.69 -10.41 9.15
C ALA A 93 2.19 -9.11 8.49
N TYR A 94 2.31 -7.97 9.20
CA TYR A 94 1.93 -6.67 8.66
C TYR A 94 2.77 -6.26 7.44
N GLY A 95 4.10 -6.44 7.51
CA GLY A 95 4.99 -6.13 6.39
C GLY A 95 4.72 -6.96 5.13
N ILE A 96 4.40 -8.26 5.30
CA ILE A 96 3.95 -9.14 4.21
C ILE A 96 2.65 -8.61 3.59
N ALA A 97 1.65 -8.29 4.42
CA ALA A 97 0.37 -7.79 3.95
C ALA A 97 0.52 -6.47 3.21
N ALA A 98 1.34 -5.54 3.72
CA ALA A 98 1.63 -4.28 3.06
C ALA A 98 2.33 -4.47 1.71
N ALA A 99 3.32 -5.38 1.61
CA ALA A 99 4.00 -5.68 0.36
C ALA A 99 3.05 -6.24 -0.71
N ILE A 100 2.11 -7.11 -0.30
CA ILE A 100 1.05 -7.65 -1.15
C ILE A 100 0.06 -6.55 -1.55
N ALA A 101 -0.39 -5.73 -0.60
CA ALA A 101 -1.36 -4.66 -0.82
C ALA A 101 -0.85 -3.61 -1.81
N GLY A 102 0.41 -3.19 -1.65
CA GLY A 102 1.06 -2.28 -2.59
C GLY A 102 1.19 -2.85 -4.01
N SER A 103 1.11 -4.17 -4.16
CA SER A 103 1.29 -4.92 -5.42
C SER A 103 -0.01 -5.53 -5.97
N THR A 104 -1.15 -5.30 -5.33
CA THR A 104 -2.46 -5.86 -5.72
C THR A 104 -3.42 -4.72 -6.00
N TYR A 105 -3.91 -4.64 -7.24
CA TYR A 105 -4.84 -3.61 -7.67
C TYR A 105 -5.58 -4.04 -8.93
N ASP A 106 -6.74 -3.43 -9.15
CA ASP A 106 -7.53 -3.59 -10.37
C ASP A 106 -7.74 -2.23 -11.03
N THR A 107 -7.25 -2.08 -12.26
CA THR A 107 -7.34 -0.82 -13.00
C THR A 107 -8.75 -0.50 -13.49
N ASN A 108 -9.66 -1.47 -13.45
CA ASN A 108 -11.07 -1.31 -13.82
C ASN A 108 -11.93 -0.79 -12.65
N LEU A 109 -11.49 -1.03 -11.42
CA LEU A 109 -12.27 -0.75 -10.22
C LEU A 109 -11.88 0.56 -9.54
N ALA A 110 -10.66 1.04 -9.76
CA ALA A 110 -10.22 2.31 -9.22
C ALA A 110 -9.17 3.02 -10.09
N THR A 111 -9.04 4.32 -9.88
CA THR A 111 -7.92 5.10 -10.43
C THR A 111 -6.65 4.90 -9.61
N ARG A 112 -5.48 5.15 -10.22
CA ARG A 112 -4.19 5.15 -9.51
C ARG A 112 -4.21 6.05 -8.27
N LYS A 113 -4.80 7.24 -8.39
CA LYS A 113 -4.91 8.20 -7.29
C LYS A 113 -5.71 7.63 -6.12
N GLN A 114 -6.81 6.93 -6.40
CA GLN A 114 -7.60 6.26 -5.37
C GLN A 114 -6.80 5.13 -4.71
N PHE A 115 -6.13 4.30 -5.51
CA PHE A 115 -5.28 3.23 -5.00
C PHE A 115 -4.17 3.75 -4.07
N LEU A 116 -3.44 4.78 -4.49
CA LEU A 116 -2.41 5.41 -3.66
C LEU A 116 -2.97 6.11 -2.42
N GLY A 117 -4.18 6.66 -2.52
CA GLY A 117 -4.89 7.20 -1.36
C GLY A 117 -5.22 6.12 -0.33
N GLY A 118 -5.72 4.96 -0.81
CA GLY A 118 -5.99 3.80 0.02
C GLY A 118 -4.73 3.22 0.67
N LEU A 119 -3.64 3.04 -0.09
CA LEU A 119 -2.37 2.60 0.48
C LEU A 119 -1.76 3.66 1.42
N GLY A 120 -2.00 4.94 1.14
CA GLY A 120 -1.60 6.06 1.98
C GLY A 120 -2.25 6.01 3.36
N SER A 121 -3.49 5.51 3.49
CA SER A 121 -4.18 5.42 4.80
C SER A 121 -3.59 4.39 5.76
N TRP A 122 -2.72 3.50 5.27
CA TRP A 122 -1.98 2.56 6.11
C TRP A 122 -0.87 3.26 6.89
N HIS A 123 -0.51 4.49 6.50
CA HIS A 123 0.58 5.23 7.12
C HIS A 123 0.14 5.91 8.42
N THR A 124 1.07 6.07 9.35
CA THR A 124 0.90 6.83 10.59
C THR A 124 1.83 8.03 10.61
N LEU A 125 1.51 9.02 11.47
CA LEU A 125 2.52 9.98 11.92
C LEU A 125 3.63 9.23 12.65
N ASP A 126 4.86 9.65 12.42
CA ASP A 126 6.05 9.00 12.91
C ASP A 126 6.45 9.59 14.28
N PRO A 127 6.24 8.87 15.40
CA PRO A 127 6.49 9.40 16.73
C PRO A 127 7.98 9.64 17.03
N GLY A 128 8.90 9.20 16.15
CA GLY A 128 10.33 9.48 16.26
C GLY A 128 10.69 10.96 16.04
N TYR A 129 9.75 11.78 15.56
CA TYR A 129 9.91 13.23 15.48
C TYR A 129 9.22 13.93 16.65
N ASP A 130 9.93 14.86 17.29
CA ASP A 130 9.46 15.57 18.50
C ASP A 130 8.29 16.53 18.23
N LEU A 131 8.23 17.11 17.02
CA LEU A 131 7.24 18.11 16.65
C LEU A 131 6.21 17.53 15.68
N GLU A 132 4.92 17.79 15.94
CA GLU A 132 3.84 17.35 15.05
C GLU A 132 4.00 17.89 13.61
N SER A 133 4.52 19.11 13.44
CA SER A 133 4.84 19.66 12.11
C SER A 133 5.84 18.79 11.36
N ASP A 134 6.86 18.28 12.05
CA ASP A 134 7.91 17.47 11.47
C ASP A 134 7.37 16.07 11.14
N GLN A 135 6.47 15.53 11.98
CA GLN A 135 5.74 14.29 11.69
C GLN A 135 4.89 14.42 10.42
N GLN A 136 4.18 15.54 10.26
CA GLN A 136 3.36 15.81 9.09
C GLN A 136 4.21 15.97 7.83
N ASP A 137 5.33 16.72 7.90
CA ASP A 137 6.26 16.89 6.80
C ASP A 137 6.93 15.56 6.42
N ALA A 138 7.31 14.75 7.41
CA ALA A 138 7.85 13.42 7.20
C ALA A 138 6.82 12.52 6.48
N LEU A 139 5.59 12.42 7.00
CA LEU A 139 4.51 11.64 6.37
C LEU A 139 4.26 12.11 4.95
N LYS A 140 4.14 13.43 4.72
CA LYS A 140 3.97 14.01 3.39
C LYS A 140 5.10 13.59 2.45
N SER A 141 6.35 13.68 2.92
CA SER A 141 7.52 13.27 2.15
C SER A 141 7.50 11.79 1.81
N LYS A 142 7.07 10.91 2.73
CA LYS A 142 6.91 9.46 2.49
C LYS A 142 5.80 9.16 1.50
N LEU A 143 4.66 9.86 1.56
CA LEU A 143 3.57 9.70 0.59
C LEU A 143 3.97 10.22 -0.80
N ASP A 144 4.71 11.32 -0.86
CA ASP A 144 5.28 11.83 -2.10
C ASP A 144 6.35 10.86 -2.66
N GLU A 145 7.15 10.24 -1.79
CA GLU A 145 8.11 9.19 -2.15
C GLU A 145 7.40 7.96 -2.66
N LEU A 146 6.38 7.46 -1.96
CA LEU A 146 5.50 6.40 -2.40
C LEU A 146 5.09 6.75 -3.82
N ASN A 147 4.35 7.85 -4.04
CA ASN A 147 3.85 8.26 -5.36
C ASN A 147 4.90 8.32 -6.49
N ARG A 148 6.14 8.74 -6.20
CA ARG A 148 7.23 8.84 -7.19
C ARG A 148 7.94 7.52 -7.45
N ARG A 149 8.12 6.70 -6.41
CA ARG A 149 8.89 5.45 -6.47
C ARG A 149 7.98 4.24 -6.67
N VAL A 150 6.63 4.40 -6.63
CA VAL A 150 5.67 3.30 -6.47
C VAL A 150 5.81 2.22 -7.53
N VAL A 151 5.47 1.02 -7.03
CA VAL A 151 4.96 -0.21 -7.63
C VAL A 151 4.37 -0.08 -9.04
N VAL A 152 3.65 0.99 -9.40
CA VAL A 152 3.32 1.28 -10.80
C VAL A 152 3.43 2.79 -11.11
N PRO A 153 4.31 3.21 -12.03
CA PRO A 153 4.34 4.57 -12.60
C PRO A 153 3.02 4.96 -13.27
N ASP A 154 2.74 6.27 -13.39
CA ASP A 154 1.52 6.77 -14.06
C ASP A 154 1.37 6.21 -15.49
N SER A 155 2.46 6.20 -16.26
CA SER A 155 2.46 5.68 -17.63
C SER A 155 2.11 4.19 -17.71
N ASP A 156 2.58 3.42 -16.73
CA ASP A 156 2.35 1.98 -16.67
C ASP A 156 0.92 1.70 -16.22
N TRP A 157 0.39 2.51 -15.29
CA TRP A 157 -1.01 2.43 -14.90
C TRP A 157 -1.92 2.72 -16.08
N ASP A 158 -1.68 3.81 -16.82
CA ASP A 158 -2.49 4.20 -17.96
C ASP A 158 -2.47 3.11 -19.04
N ALA A 159 -1.29 2.56 -19.34
CA ALA A 159 -1.16 1.43 -20.26
C ALA A 159 -1.90 0.19 -19.77
N GLN A 160 -1.80 -0.13 -18.48
CA GLN A 160 -2.50 -1.27 -17.87
C GLN A 160 -4.02 -1.07 -17.83
N ALA A 161 -4.49 0.14 -17.56
CA ALA A 161 -5.90 0.50 -17.56
C ALA A 161 -6.51 0.42 -18.97
N ILE A 162 -5.77 0.86 -20.00
CA ILE A 162 -6.17 0.65 -21.41
C ILE A 162 -6.36 -0.84 -21.69
N ASN A 163 -5.55 -1.71 -21.09
CA ASN A 163 -5.65 -3.17 -21.27
C ASN A 163 -6.55 -3.86 -20.22
N GLU A 164 -7.23 -3.10 -19.36
CA GLU A 164 -8.12 -3.61 -18.29
C GLU A 164 -7.42 -4.61 -17.37
N MET A 165 -6.18 -4.32 -16.98
CA MET A 165 -5.40 -5.22 -16.14
C MET A 165 -5.93 -5.28 -14.70
N THR A 166 -6.04 -6.51 -14.20
CA THR A 166 -6.09 -6.87 -12.80
C THR A 166 -4.74 -7.46 -12.39
N VAL A 167 -4.20 -7.01 -11.26
CA VAL A 167 -2.91 -7.45 -10.73
C VAL A 167 -3.11 -8.05 -9.35
N THR A 168 -2.67 -9.30 -9.19
CA THR A 168 -2.72 -10.01 -7.91
C THR A 168 -1.31 -10.38 -7.48
N ALA A 169 -0.97 -10.12 -6.23
CA ALA A 169 0.36 -10.39 -5.72
C ALA A 169 0.36 -11.43 -4.60
N LYS A 170 1.48 -12.12 -4.47
CA LYS A 170 1.80 -12.96 -3.32
C LYS A 170 3.29 -12.87 -3.01
N VAL A 171 3.64 -13.18 -1.77
CA VAL A 171 5.05 -13.40 -1.40
C VAL A 171 5.58 -14.65 -2.11
N ASP A 172 6.82 -14.57 -2.58
CA ASP A 172 7.52 -15.60 -3.32
C ASP A 172 8.97 -15.74 -2.85
N GLY A 173 9.14 -16.49 -1.76
CA GLY A 173 10.43 -16.76 -1.14
C GLY A 173 10.48 -16.35 0.32
N ASP A 174 11.69 -16.14 0.82
CA ASP A 174 11.92 -15.78 2.21
C ASP A 174 11.45 -14.35 2.53
N VAL A 175 11.08 -14.15 3.79
CA VAL A 175 10.74 -12.85 4.35
C VAL A 175 11.80 -12.53 5.40
N LEU A 176 12.56 -11.49 5.12
CA LEU A 176 13.66 -11.02 5.96
C LEU A 176 13.18 -9.83 6.80
N ILE A 177 13.64 -9.78 8.05
CA ILE A 177 13.55 -8.58 8.86
C ILE A 177 14.96 -7.99 8.91
N ASP A 178 15.17 -6.88 8.20
CA ASP A 178 16.48 -6.32 7.93
C ASP A 178 16.64 -4.94 8.56
N TYR A 179 17.29 -4.89 9.70
CA TYR A 179 17.45 -3.66 10.45
C TYR A 179 18.54 -2.74 9.88
N ASP A 180 19.43 -3.23 9.01
CA ASP A 180 20.58 -2.46 8.50
C ASP A 180 20.14 -1.27 7.63
N HIS A 181 18.91 -1.29 7.13
CA HIS A 181 18.36 -0.29 6.22
C HIS A 181 17.19 0.55 6.82
N LEU A 182 17.01 0.57 8.15
CA LEU A 182 15.99 1.40 8.82
C LEU A 182 16.22 2.93 8.69
N SER A 183 17.37 3.34 8.16
CA SER A 183 17.75 4.74 7.90
C SER A 183 17.00 5.34 6.67
N PRO A 184 16.69 6.66 6.64
CA PRO A 184 17.03 7.70 7.60
C PRO A 184 15.85 8.01 8.53
N GLN A 185 15.89 7.44 9.73
CA GLN A 185 15.10 7.85 10.88
C GLN A 185 16.06 8.51 11.89
N PRO A 186 15.62 9.50 12.68
CA PRO A 186 16.41 9.97 13.81
C PRO A 186 16.60 8.83 14.82
N GLY A 187 17.81 8.70 15.38
CA GLY A 187 18.11 7.70 16.42
C GLY A 187 19.18 6.67 16.04
N SER A 188 19.63 5.89 17.02
CA SER A 188 20.47 4.71 16.78
C SER A 188 19.61 3.54 16.34
N LEU A 189 20.22 2.54 15.71
CA LEU A 189 19.50 1.33 15.30
C LEU A 189 18.81 0.64 16.48
N ASP A 190 19.51 0.50 17.61
CA ASP A 190 18.96 -0.12 18.82
C ASP A 190 17.76 0.65 19.37
N ALA A 191 17.77 1.98 19.30
CA ALA A 191 16.64 2.81 19.72
C ALA A 191 15.43 2.58 18.80
N LEU A 192 15.63 2.57 17.48
CA LEU A 192 14.56 2.31 16.52
C LEU A 192 13.94 0.91 16.70
N ILE A 193 14.76 -0.11 16.97
CA ILE A 193 14.23 -1.44 17.26
C ILE A 193 13.43 -1.44 18.57
N ALA A 194 13.93 -0.77 19.60
CA ALA A 194 13.24 -0.66 20.89
C ALA A 194 11.90 0.10 20.79
N ASP A 195 11.85 1.11 19.91
CA ASP A 195 10.65 1.91 19.63
C ASP A 195 9.67 1.19 18.69
N GLY A 196 10.00 -0.03 18.22
CA GLY A 196 9.09 -0.87 17.45
C GLY A 196 9.16 -0.68 15.93
N TYR A 197 10.23 -0.08 15.42
CA TYR A 197 10.46 -0.01 13.97
C TYR A 197 11.05 -1.32 13.45
N HIS A 198 10.48 -1.80 12.35
CA HIS A 198 10.89 -3.02 11.66
C HIS A 198 10.94 -2.76 10.17
N LEU A 199 11.95 -3.28 9.48
CA LEU A 199 11.97 -3.31 8.02
C LEU A 199 11.78 -4.75 7.55
N VAL A 200 10.70 -4.99 6.82
CA VAL A 200 10.36 -6.29 6.28
C VAL A 200 10.65 -6.28 4.78
N THR A 201 11.58 -7.11 4.34
CA THR A 201 11.97 -7.26 2.94
C THR A 201 11.54 -8.63 2.42
N THR A 202 10.89 -8.65 1.27
CA THR A 202 10.45 -9.89 0.63
C THR A 202 10.37 -9.77 -0.88
N ASN A 203 10.43 -10.90 -1.57
CA ASN A 203 10.12 -10.97 -3.00
C ASN A 203 8.62 -11.15 -3.19
N VAL A 204 8.06 -10.40 -4.13
CA VAL A 204 6.67 -10.48 -4.55
C VAL A 204 6.62 -11.08 -5.95
N LEU A 205 5.70 -12.01 -6.17
CA LEU A 205 5.27 -12.46 -7.49
C LEU A 205 3.91 -11.83 -7.81
N ALA A 206 3.92 -10.87 -8.72
CA ALA A 206 2.72 -10.22 -9.25
C ALA A 206 2.25 -10.95 -10.52
N THR A 207 0.96 -11.31 -10.58
CA THR A 207 0.31 -11.90 -11.75
C THR A 207 -0.61 -10.87 -12.36
N TYR A 208 -0.39 -10.57 -13.64
CA TYR A 208 -1.13 -9.61 -14.43
C TYR A 208 -2.07 -10.36 -15.36
N VAL A 209 -3.34 -9.99 -15.35
CA VAL A 209 -4.37 -10.57 -16.21
C VAL A 209 -5.20 -9.45 -16.80
N GLY A 210 -5.52 -9.51 -18.09
CA GLY A 210 -6.57 -8.67 -18.66
C GLY A 210 -6.83 -8.98 -20.12
N ARG A 211 -7.07 -7.96 -20.95
CA ARG A 211 -7.58 -8.15 -22.33
C ARG A 211 -6.65 -8.94 -23.24
N ASP A 212 -7.23 -9.48 -24.31
CA ASP A 212 -6.56 -10.23 -25.38
C ASP A 212 -5.72 -11.43 -24.87
N ASN A 213 -6.17 -12.06 -23.78
CA ASN A 213 -5.48 -13.14 -23.09
C ASN A 213 -4.09 -12.75 -22.56
N ALA A 214 -3.86 -11.46 -22.28
CA ALA A 214 -2.67 -11.02 -21.58
C ALA A 214 -2.63 -11.68 -20.20
N ASN A 215 -1.62 -12.51 -19.99
CA ASN A 215 -1.36 -13.19 -18.73
C ASN A 215 0.15 -13.37 -18.57
N TYR A 216 0.74 -12.70 -17.59
CA TYR A 216 2.15 -12.80 -17.30
C TYR A 216 2.43 -12.55 -15.82
N GLN A 217 3.64 -12.92 -15.40
CA GLN A 217 4.08 -12.74 -14.02
C GLN A 217 5.38 -11.96 -13.97
N GLU A 218 5.51 -11.12 -12.95
CA GLU A 218 6.75 -10.41 -12.63
C GLU A 218 7.15 -10.69 -11.19
N ARG A 219 8.46 -10.81 -10.98
CA ARG A 219 9.03 -10.95 -9.65
C ARG A 219 9.90 -9.74 -9.34
N TYR A 220 9.69 -9.13 -8.18
CA TYR A 220 10.49 -8.02 -7.69
C TYR A 220 10.54 -8.01 -6.16
N ALA A 221 11.56 -7.37 -5.60
CA ALA A 221 11.68 -7.21 -4.16
C ALA A 221 10.93 -5.98 -3.67
N VAL A 222 10.38 -6.08 -2.46
CA VAL A 222 9.70 -5.00 -1.75
C VAL A 222 10.22 -4.98 -0.33
N SER A 223 10.63 -3.81 0.13
CA SER A 223 10.91 -3.54 1.53
C SER A 223 9.84 -2.61 2.11
N VAL A 224 9.42 -2.89 3.32
CA VAL A 224 8.35 -2.16 4.01
C VAL A 224 8.83 -1.84 5.41
N GLN A 225 8.90 -0.56 5.74
CA GLN A 225 9.19 -0.12 7.11
C GLN A 225 7.87 0.02 7.87
N VAL A 226 7.78 -0.69 8.97
CA VAL A 226 6.60 -0.83 9.82
C VAL A 226 6.96 -0.30 11.20
N LEU A 227 6.02 0.37 11.86
CA LEU A 227 6.07 0.71 13.28
C LEU A 227 5.01 -0.09 14.00
N CYS A 228 5.37 -0.83 15.05
CA CYS A 228 4.44 -1.58 15.89
C CYS A 228 4.57 -1.11 17.34
N GLY A 229 3.46 -0.66 17.93
CA GLY A 229 3.49 0.05 19.21
C GLY A 229 3.71 1.56 19.02
N GLY A 230 3.01 2.36 19.82
CA GLY A 230 3.06 3.82 19.71
C GLY A 230 2.42 4.37 18.43
N THR A 231 1.60 3.58 17.74
CA THR A 231 0.94 3.97 16.49
C THR A 231 -0.33 4.77 16.76
N THR A 232 -0.78 5.54 15.76
CA THR A 232 -2.11 6.17 15.80
C THR A 232 -3.13 5.25 15.12
N PRO A 233 -4.12 4.70 15.85
CA PRO A 233 -5.15 3.86 15.26
C PRO A 233 -5.98 4.61 14.21
N THR A 234 -6.37 3.92 13.14
CA THR A 234 -7.35 4.49 12.20
C THR A 234 -8.67 4.73 12.91
N ALA A 235 -9.18 5.96 12.84
CA ALA A 235 -10.45 6.34 13.44
C ALA A 235 -11.60 5.45 12.94
N GLY A 236 -12.44 4.97 13.86
CA GLY A 236 -13.58 4.10 13.54
C GLY A 236 -13.24 2.63 13.28
N SER A 237 -11.95 2.26 13.31
CA SER A 237 -11.52 0.86 13.26
C SER A 237 -11.36 0.24 14.65
N SER A 238 -11.14 -1.07 14.71
CA SER A 238 -10.80 -1.77 15.96
C SER A 238 -9.30 -1.79 16.26
N GLN A 239 -8.48 -0.96 15.57
CA GLN A 239 -7.07 -0.84 15.87
C GLN A 239 -6.83 -0.24 17.26
N THR A 240 -5.72 -0.62 17.84
CA THR A 240 -5.16 -0.14 19.10
C THR A 240 -3.77 0.44 18.86
N PRO A 241 -3.24 1.29 19.76
CA PRO A 241 -1.88 1.80 19.62
C PRO A 241 -0.77 0.74 19.63
N ALA A 242 -1.10 -0.51 19.94
CA ALA A 242 -0.18 -1.64 19.88
C ALA A 242 -0.11 -2.27 18.47
N ASP A 243 -1.10 -2.02 17.62
CA ASP A 243 -1.12 -2.54 16.26
C ASP A 243 -0.13 -1.82 15.35
N CYS A 244 0.34 -2.53 14.34
CA CYS A 244 1.33 -2.04 13.41
C CYS A 244 0.74 -1.04 12.41
N LYS A 245 1.58 -0.11 11.95
CA LYS A 245 1.31 0.86 10.90
C LYS A 245 2.47 0.98 9.93
N LEU A 246 2.18 1.43 8.72
CA LEU A 246 3.19 1.66 7.69
C LEU A 246 3.92 2.99 7.96
N ILE A 247 5.25 2.97 7.91
CA ILE A 247 6.07 4.19 7.97
C ILE A 247 6.56 4.54 6.57
N ARG A 248 7.04 3.53 5.83
CA ARG A 248 7.62 3.74 4.51
C ARG A 248 7.51 2.50 3.65
N PHE A 249 7.27 2.71 2.38
CA PHE A 249 7.15 1.65 1.39
C PHE A 249 8.24 1.80 0.32
N PHE A 250 9.01 0.74 0.08
CA PHE A 250 10.13 0.71 -0.85
C PHE A 250 9.92 -0.43 -1.86
N PRO A 251 9.36 -0.15 -3.04
CA PRO A 251 9.51 -1.10 -4.13
C PRO A 251 10.97 -1.04 -4.59
N GLU A 252 11.69 -2.16 -4.60
CA GLU A 252 12.92 -2.20 -5.38
C GLU A 252 12.56 -1.99 -6.85
N THR A 253 13.34 -1.18 -7.56
CA THR A 253 13.06 -0.84 -8.95
C THR A 253 12.89 -2.11 -9.78
N ARG A 254 11.71 -2.27 -10.39
CA ARG A 254 11.44 -3.29 -11.41
C ARG A 254 12.50 -3.12 -12.52
N LYS A 255 13.24 -4.17 -12.83
CA LYS A 255 14.24 -4.17 -13.91
C LYS A 255 13.57 -4.31 -15.26
#